data_AF-A0A7X6SJY2-F1
#
_entry.id   AF-A0A7X6SJY2-F1
#
_cell.length_a   1.000
_cell.length_b   1.000
_cell.length_c   1.000
_cell.angle_alpha   90.00
_cell.angle_beta   90.00
_cell.angle_gamma   90.00
#
_symmetry.space_group_name_H-M   'P 1'
#
loop_
_entity.id
_entity.type
_entity.pdbx_description
1 polymer ?
#
loop_
_entity_poly.entity_id
_entity_poly.type
_entity_poly.pdbx_seq_one_letter_code
_entity_poly.pdbx_strand_id
1 'polypeptide(L)' 'MTTNNPWISGPFAPVGGETTAVDLEVIGTIPSDLDGRYLRNGPNPITPIDPANHHWFLGDAMVHGVSLRDGQAEWYRSR' A
#
# COMPACT_ATOMS: atom_id res chain seq x y z
N MET A 1 26.86 -7.79 -13.66
CA MET A 1 26.21 -6.46 -13.78
C MET A 1 25.00 -6.49 -12.88
N THR A 2 24.89 -5.58 -11.92
CA THR A 2 23.64 -5.45 -11.14
C THR A 2 22.57 -4.92 -12.09
N THR A 3 21.62 -5.77 -12.47
CA THR A 3 20.44 -5.36 -13.22
C THR A 3 19.64 -4.39 -12.35
N ASN A 4 19.69 -3.11 -12.70
CA ASN A 4 18.95 -2.06 -12.01
C ASN A 4 17.50 -2.10 -12.49
N ASN A 5 16.68 -2.96 -11.88
CA ASN A 5 15.26 -3.05 -12.24
C ASN A 5 14.49 -1.93 -11.52
N PRO A 6 13.88 -0.99 -12.25
CA PRO A 6 13.18 0.13 -11.65
C PRO A 6 11.99 -0.32 -10.80
N TRP A 7 11.36 -1.46 -11.12
CA TRP A 7 10.09 -1.90 -10.52
C TRP A 7 10.22 -2.50 -9.12
N ILE A 8 11.44 -2.61 -8.59
CA ILE A 8 11.73 -3.12 -7.24
C ILE A 8 12.66 -2.17 -6.48
N SER A 9 12.74 -0.91 -6.90
CA SER A 9 13.61 0.11 -6.30
C SER A 9 12.92 1.46 -6.17
N GLY A 10 13.43 2.32 -5.28
CA GLY A 10 12.88 3.66 -5.05
C GLY A 10 11.39 3.63 -4.70
N PRO A 11 10.53 4.42 -5.39
CA PRO A 11 9.07 4.41 -5.16
C PRO A 11 8.38 3.06 -5.39
N PHE A 12 9.06 2.12 -6.05
CA PHE A 12 8.57 0.79 -6.38
C PHE A 12 9.24 -0.29 -5.53
N ALA A 13 10.03 0.10 -4.52
CA ALA A 13 10.61 -0.85 -3.58
C ALA A 13 9.50 -1.61 -2.84
N PRO A 14 9.65 -2.93 -2.62
CA PRO A 14 8.67 -3.71 -1.89
C PRO A 14 8.46 -3.20 -0.46
N VAL A 15 7.21 -3.22 -0.01
CA VAL A 15 6.82 -3.03 1.38
C VAL A 15 7.10 -4.32 2.14
N GLY A 16 7.94 -4.23 3.18
CA GLY A 16 8.50 -5.40 3.88
C GLY A 16 7.54 -6.15 4.81
N GLY A 17 6.30 -5.68 5.00
CA GLY A 17 5.33 -6.36 5.86
C GLY A 17 3.96 -5.71 5.87
N GLU A 18 3.02 -6.40 6.50
CA GLU A 18 1.67 -5.87 6.73
C GLU A 18 1.70 -4.73 7.76
N THR A 19 0.84 -3.73 7.55
CA THR A 19 0.72 -2.58 8.45
C THR A 19 -0.70 -2.48 8.96
N THR A 20 -0.86 -2.23 10.25
CA THR A 20 -2.11 -1.71 10.84
C THR A 20 -1.77 -0.44 11.61
N ALA A 21 -2.37 0.67 11.22
CA ALA A 21 -2.25 1.94 11.89
C ALA A 21 -3.64 2.45 12.29
N VAL A 22 -3.72 3.03 13.47
CA VAL A 22 -4.87 3.73 14.05
C VAL A 22 -4.42 5.15 14.44
N ASP A 23 -5.35 5.99 14.89
CA ASP A 23 -5.05 7.38 15.31
C ASP A 23 -4.31 8.17 14.23
N LEU A 24 -4.80 8.06 12.99
CA LEU A 24 -4.18 8.69 11.83
C LEU A 24 -4.25 10.22 11.93
N GLU A 25 -3.15 10.89 11.60
CA GLU A 25 -3.13 12.35 11.50
C GLU A 25 -4.05 12.82 10.36
N VAL A 26 -4.94 13.75 10.68
CA VAL A 26 -5.83 14.40 9.71
C VAL A 26 -5.49 15.88 9.66
N ILE A 27 -5.06 16.34 8.48
CA ILE A 27 -4.85 17.76 8.20
C ILE A 27 -6.09 18.28 7.47
N GLY A 28 -6.84 19.19 8.10
CA GLY A 28 -8.10 19.72 7.59
C GLY A 28 -9.31 18.99 8.18
N THR A 29 -10.28 18.61 7.34
CA THR A 29 -11.54 17.97 7.79
C THR A 29 -11.98 16.89 6.82
N ILE A 30 -12.26 15.71 7.34
CA ILE A 30 -12.91 14.62 6.58
C ILE A 30 -14.43 14.89 6.60
N PRO A 31 -15.13 14.93 5.46
CA PRO A 31 -16.58 15.09 5.44
C PRO A 31 -17.29 13.99 6.23
N SER A 32 -18.22 14.35 7.11
CA SER A 32 -18.94 13.41 7.97
C SER A 32 -19.76 12.38 7.22
N ASP A 33 -20.20 12.73 6.00
CA ASP A 33 -21.04 11.88 5.17
C ASP A 33 -20.27 10.72 4.50
N LEU A 34 -18.93 10.74 4.59
CA LEU A 34 -18.11 9.60 4.16
C LEU A 34 -18.13 8.51 5.22
N ASP A 35 -18.94 7.48 4.96
CA ASP A 35 -18.94 6.22 5.72
C ASP A 35 -18.61 5.06 4.78
N GLY A 36 -17.39 4.55 4.87
CA GLY A 36 -16.95 3.48 4.02
C GLY A 36 -15.45 3.23 4.04
N ARG A 37 -14.98 2.51 3.02
CA ARG A 37 -13.57 2.15 2.89
C ARG A 37 -13.07 2.46 1.50
N TYR A 38 -11.94 3.14 1.43
CA TYR A 38 -11.19 3.28 0.19
C TYR A 38 -10.14 2.17 0.13
N LEU A 39 -10.19 1.34 -0.91
CA LEU A 39 -9.28 0.21 -1.11
C LEU A 39 -8.50 0.38 -2.41
N ARG A 40 -7.21 0.03 -2.37
CA ARG A 40 -6.33 -0.06 -3.55
C ARG A 40 -5.52 -1.35 -3.48
N ASN A 41 -5.46 -2.08 -4.58
CA ASN A 41 -4.56 -3.23 -4.73
C ASN A 41 -3.32 -2.84 -5.54
N GLY A 42 -2.17 -3.42 -5.23
CA GLY A 42 -0.94 -3.29 -6.01
C GLY A 42 -0.04 -4.52 -5.86
N PRO A 43 0.88 -4.73 -6.81
CA PRO A 43 1.90 -5.76 -6.72
C PRO A 43 2.94 -5.39 -5.67
N ASN A 44 3.28 -6.35 -4.82
CA ASN A 44 4.30 -6.23 -3.78
C ASN A 44 5.01 -7.58 -3.63
N PRO A 45 6.14 -7.83 -4.31
CA PRO A 45 6.84 -9.10 -4.20
C PRO A 45 7.43 -9.24 -2.79
N ILE A 46 6.81 -10.08 -1.96
CA ILE A 46 7.29 -10.40 -0.60
C ILE A 46 8.20 -11.63 -0.60
N THR A 47 8.19 -12.39 -1.69
CA THR A 47 9.06 -13.55 -1.90
C THR A 47 10.27 -13.18 -2.77
N PRO A 48 11.38 -13.94 -2.69
CA PRO A 48 12.53 -13.71 -3.57
C PRO A 48 12.13 -13.77 -5.05
N ILE A 49 12.53 -12.75 -5.79
CA ILE A 49 12.30 -12.63 -7.24
C ILE A 49 13.63 -12.65 -7.98
N ASP A 50 13.59 -12.94 -9.29
CA ASP A 50 14.71 -12.65 -10.19
C ASP A 50 14.63 -11.20 -10.67
N PRO A 51 15.54 -10.31 -10.23
CA PRO A 51 15.52 -8.91 -10.62
C PRO A 51 15.67 -8.68 -12.13
N ALA A 52 16.32 -9.59 -12.86
CA ALA A 52 16.53 -9.42 -14.30
C ALA A 52 15.24 -9.60 -15.12
N ASN A 53 14.27 -10.36 -14.59
CA ASN A 53 13.04 -10.74 -15.28
C ASN A 53 11.76 -10.23 -14.60
N HIS A 54 11.89 -9.52 -13.48
CA HIS A 54 10.73 -9.00 -12.77
C HIS A 54 10.01 -7.90 -13.57
N HIS A 55 8.69 -8.02 -13.67
CA HIS A 55 7.80 -7.09 -14.36
C HIS A 55 6.83 -6.47 -13.36
N TRP A 56 6.49 -5.19 -13.55
CA TRP A 56 5.59 -4.41 -12.70
C TRP A 56 4.29 -5.13 -12.30
N PHE A 57 3.63 -5.82 -13.23
CA PHE A 57 2.38 -6.54 -12.97
C PHE A 57 2.54 -7.89 -12.25
N LEU A 58 3.75 -8.29 -11.88
CA LEU A 58 4.04 -9.52 -11.15
C LEU A 58 4.35 -9.22 -9.68
N GLY A 59 4.16 -10.22 -8.82
CA GLY A 59 4.35 -10.10 -7.38
C GLY A 59 3.06 -10.43 -6.64
N ASP A 60 3.19 -10.61 -5.33
CA ASP A 60 2.06 -10.88 -4.45
C ASP A 60 1.14 -9.65 -4.37
N ALA A 61 -0.16 -9.86 -4.21
CA ALA A 61 -1.09 -8.75 -4.04
C ALA A 61 -0.94 -8.14 -2.64
N MET A 62 -0.92 -6.81 -2.56
CA MET A 62 -1.00 -6.07 -1.30
C MET A 62 -2.15 -5.07 -1.41
N VAL A 63 -3.16 -5.25 -0.58
CA VAL A 63 -4.33 -4.39 -0.50
C VAL A 63 -4.11 -3.35 0.59
N HIS A 64 -4.16 -2.09 0.18
CA HIS A 64 -4.15 -0.93 1.05
C HIS A 64 -5.59 -0.47 1.28
N GLY A 65 -5.93 -0.13 2.51
CA GLY A 65 -7.24 0.36 2.86
C GLY A 65 -7.23 1.45 3.92
N VAL A 66 -8.12 2.43 3.78
CA VAL A 66 -8.46 3.41 4.81
C VAL A 66 -9.95 3.31 5.09
N SER A 67 -10.33 3.23 6.38
CA SER A 67 -11.73 3.29 6.83
C SER A 67 -12.05 4.70 7.27
N LEU A 68 -13.15 5.24 6.74
CA LEU A 68 -13.65 6.57 7.03
C LEU A 68 -15.06 6.45 7.61
N ARG A 69 -15.32 7.18 8.69
CA ARG A 69 -16.64 7.24 9.32
C ARG A 69 -16.75 8.47 10.20
N ASP A 70 -17.88 9.17 10.15
CA ASP A 70 -18.22 10.29 11.05
C ASP A 70 -17.10 11.36 11.16
N GLY A 71 -16.43 11.64 10.05
CA GLY A 71 -15.33 12.62 9.98
C GLY A 71 -13.98 12.12 10.53
N GLN A 72 -13.83 10.82 10.78
CA GLN A 72 -12.60 10.18 11.27
C GLN A 72 -12.00 9.24 10.22
N ALA A 73 -10.67 9.14 10.23
CA ALA A 73 -9.94 8.06 9.58
C ALA A 73 -9.60 6.99 10.61
N GLU A 74 -10.48 6.00 10.77
CA GLU A 74 -10.45 5.04 11.88
C GLU A 74 -9.19 4.16 11.85
N TRP A 75 -8.77 3.75 10.65
CA TRP A 75 -7.57 2.94 10.47
C TRP A 75 -7.05 2.98 9.04
N TYR A 76 -5.76 2.72 8.91
CA TYR A 76 -5.09 2.32 7.68
C TYR A 76 -4.58 0.88 7.84
N ARG A 77 -4.78 0.05 6.82
CA ARG A 77 -4.27 -1.32 6.79
C ARG A 77 -3.68 -1.67 5.43
N SER A 78 -2.59 -2.44 5.43
CA SER A 78 -1.91 -2.95 4.24
C SER A 78 -1.63 -4.44 4.45
N ARG A 79 -2.17 -5.32 3.60
CA ARG A 79 -1.96 -6.78 3.63
C ARG A 79 -2.40 -7.46 2.35
#